data_AF-A0A7S1P0Z8-F1
#
_entry.id   AF-A0A7S1P0Z8-F1
#
_cell.length_a   1.000
_cell.length_b   1.000
_cell.length_c   1.000
_cell.angle_alpha   90.00
_cell.angle_beta   90.00
_cell.angle_gamma   90.00
#
_symmetry.space_group_name_H-M   'P 1'
#
loop_
_entity.id
_entity.type
_entity.pdbx_description
1 polymer ?
#
loop_
_entity_poly.entity_id
_entity_poly.type
_entity_poly.pdbx_seq_one_letter_code
_entity_poly.pdbx_strand_id
1 'polypeptide(L)'
;EVSEHTPSTAPTSVPAPPTPPEGGKEEREVAGGEEKGGHGGKNAAVMIWLGILIDGIPESIVIGILWVTAGYSGMLGFLLGVFLSNLPEAMSSSGTMKANGMRKRVIMSMWGSIVIITGIGAAVGAALFPPGQSDNPETQMIIAATKGLAAGAMLTMIAQTMLPEAFDQGGDIIGLSCLAGFLAATAVKLLPIS
;
A
#
# COMPACT_ATOMS: atom_id res chain seq x y z
N GLU A 1 36.88 2.32 -84.30
CA GLU A 1 36.70 3.68 -83.74
C GLU A 1 35.26 3.85 -83.28
N VAL A 2 35.12 4.43 -82.06
CA VAL A 2 34.03 5.35 -81.64
C VAL A 2 32.61 4.76 -81.65
N SER A 3 32.06 4.31 -80.51
CA SER A 3 31.39 5.09 -79.44
C SER A 3 30.07 5.72 -79.88
N GLU A 4 28.95 5.10 -79.49
CA GLU A 4 27.72 5.84 -79.19
C GLU A 4 27.09 5.31 -77.90
N HIS A 5 27.37 6.06 -76.84
CA HIS A 5 26.68 6.07 -75.56
C HIS A 5 25.35 6.81 -75.75
N THR A 6 24.22 6.14 -75.55
CA THR A 6 22.93 6.80 -75.29
C THR A 6 22.72 6.86 -73.77
N PRO A 7 22.48 8.05 -73.17
CA PRO A 7 22.15 8.16 -71.76
C PRO A 7 20.63 7.99 -71.58
N SER A 8 20.23 6.94 -70.85
CA SER A 8 18.85 6.76 -70.39
C SER A 8 18.59 7.67 -69.20
N THR A 9 17.66 8.59 -69.38
CA THR A 9 17.20 9.60 -68.43
C THR A 9 16.63 8.97 -67.16
N ALA A 10 17.18 9.38 -66.01
CA ALA A 10 16.66 9.04 -64.69
C ALA A 10 15.28 9.69 -64.46
N PRO A 11 14.30 8.97 -63.88
CA PRO A 11 13.20 9.59 -63.17
C PRO A 11 13.60 9.85 -61.71
N THR A 12 13.57 11.12 -61.35
CA THR A 12 13.63 11.72 -60.02
C THR A 12 12.83 10.93 -58.97
N SER A 13 13.52 10.38 -57.97
CA SER A 13 12.89 9.89 -56.74
C SER A 13 12.43 11.09 -55.91
N VAL A 14 11.13 11.23 -55.74
CA VAL A 14 10.54 12.17 -54.78
C VAL A 14 10.95 11.72 -53.37
N PRO A 15 11.60 12.56 -52.54
CA PRO A 15 11.89 12.19 -51.17
C PRO A 15 10.58 12.08 -50.36
N ALA A 16 10.43 11.00 -49.61
CA ALA A 16 9.30 10.80 -48.72
C ALA A 16 9.20 11.95 -47.69
N PRO A 17 7.98 12.35 -47.27
CA PRO A 17 7.83 13.38 -46.26
C PRO A 17 8.47 12.95 -44.93
N PRO A 18 9.05 13.88 -44.16
CA PRO A 18 9.64 13.57 -42.86
C PRO A 18 8.57 13.01 -41.91
N THR A 19 8.91 11.91 -41.26
CA THR A 19 8.10 11.33 -40.18
C THR A 19 7.88 12.37 -39.09
N PRO A 20 6.64 12.56 -38.59
CA PRO A 20 6.38 13.52 -37.53
C PRO A 20 7.19 13.13 -36.27
N PRO A 21 7.65 14.12 -35.48
CA PRO A 21 8.41 13.84 -34.27
C PRO A 21 7.55 13.01 -33.31
N GLU A 22 8.11 11.90 -32.82
CA GLU A 22 7.54 11.12 -31.73
C GLU A 22 7.41 12.04 -30.51
N GLY A 23 6.20 12.57 -30.34
CA GLY A 23 5.82 13.40 -29.20
C GLY A 23 6.07 12.61 -27.94
N GLY A 24 7.01 13.13 -27.13
CA GLY A 24 7.45 12.56 -25.88
C GLY A 24 6.27 12.17 -25.00
N LYS A 25 6.28 10.91 -24.59
CA LYS A 25 5.68 10.54 -23.32
C LYS A 25 6.47 11.31 -22.28
N GLU A 26 5.88 12.36 -21.73
CA GLU A 26 6.26 12.85 -20.41
C GLU A 26 5.95 11.70 -19.44
N GLU A 27 6.90 10.79 -19.36
CA GLU A 27 7.01 9.79 -18.33
C GLU A 27 7.28 10.57 -17.06
N ARG A 28 6.21 10.93 -16.34
CA ARG A 28 6.32 11.18 -14.92
C ARG A 28 6.66 9.83 -14.29
N GLU A 29 7.94 9.52 -14.37
CA GLU A 29 8.64 8.61 -13.47
C GLU A 29 8.49 9.19 -12.07
N VAL A 30 7.38 8.87 -11.41
CA VAL A 30 7.29 9.00 -9.96
C VAL A 30 8.08 7.82 -9.42
N ALA A 31 9.33 8.11 -9.10
CA ALA A 31 10.35 7.24 -8.54
C ALA A 31 9.79 6.11 -7.67
N GLY A 32 9.65 4.94 -8.30
CA GLY A 32 9.56 3.63 -7.67
C GLY A 32 10.54 2.68 -8.35
N GLY A 33 11.74 3.19 -8.66
CA GLY A 33 12.78 2.39 -9.29
C GLY A 33 13.20 1.25 -8.37
N GLU A 34 12.94 0.03 -8.80
CA GLU A 34 13.70 -1.14 -8.37
C GLU A 34 15.17 -0.93 -8.75
N GLU A 35 15.95 -0.33 -7.84
CA GLU A 35 17.39 -0.44 -7.92
C GLU A 35 17.79 -1.87 -7.54
N LYS A 36 18.07 -2.67 -8.58
CA LYS A 36 18.86 -3.91 -8.50
C LYS A 36 20.25 -3.61 -7.92
N GLY A 37 20.31 -3.59 -6.60
CA GLY A 37 21.52 -3.53 -5.79
C GLY A 37 21.11 -3.75 -4.35
N GLY A 38 21.84 -4.56 -3.58
CA GLY A 38 21.47 -5.01 -2.21
C GLY A 38 21.24 -3.93 -1.14
N HIS A 39 21.19 -2.65 -1.53
CA HIS A 39 20.78 -1.51 -0.72
C HIS A 39 19.33 -1.05 -1.00
N GLY A 40 18.81 -1.20 -2.23
CA GLY A 40 17.46 -0.76 -2.61
C GLY A 40 16.35 -1.57 -1.93
N GLY A 41 16.44 -2.90 -1.98
CA GLY A 41 15.45 -3.79 -1.34
C GLY A 41 15.42 -3.68 0.18
N LYS A 42 16.57 -3.42 0.81
CA LYS A 42 16.65 -3.14 2.26
C LYS A 42 15.91 -1.85 2.62
N ASN A 43 16.12 -0.79 1.85
CA ASN A 43 15.47 0.50 2.10
C ASN A 43 13.95 0.39 1.89
N ALA A 44 13.50 -0.25 0.81
CA ALA A 44 12.07 -0.49 0.57
C ALA A 44 11.40 -1.24 1.72
N ALA A 45 12.01 -2.32 2.23
CA ALA A 45 11.44 -3.06 3.35
C ALA A 45 11.37 -2.24 4.65
N VAL A 46 12.37 -1.40 4.92
CA VAL A 46 12.37 -0.48 6.06
C VAL A 46 11.29 0.62 5.89
N MET A 47 11.03 1.07 4.67
CA MET A 47 9.94 2.03 4.39
C MET A 47 8.56 1.42 4.63
N ILE A 48 8.34 0.14 4.30
CA ILE A 48 7.11 -0.58 4.66
C ILE A 48 6.97 -0.64 6.19
N TRP A 49 8.03 -1.00 6.91
CA TRP A 49 8.03 -0.99 8.38
C TRP A 49 7.70 0.39 8.95
N LEU A 50 8.25 1.46 8.35
CA LEU A 50 8.00 2.84 8.77
C LEU A 50 6.54 3.24 8.50
N GLY A 51 5.97 2.81 7.37
CA GLY A 51 4.55 2.99 7.06
C GLY A 51 3.66 2.38 8.12
N ILE A 52 3.89 1.10 8.45
CA ILE A 52 3.13 0.40 9.52
C ILE A 52 3.34 1.07 10.88
N LEU A 53 4.53 1.59 11.17
CA LEU A 53 4.78 2.33 12.41
C LEU A 53 3.95 3.62 12.50
N ILE A 54 3.91 4.40 11.41
CA ILE A 54 3.17 5.68 11.35
C ILE A 54 1.68 5.42 11.45
N ASP A 55 1.17 4.39 10.77
CA ASP A 55 -0.26 4.02 10.80
C ASP A 55 -0.67 3.38 12.14
N GLY A 56 0.25 2.64 12.78
CA GLY A 56 0.02 2.02 14.07
C GLY A 56 -0.30 3.02 15.20
N ILE A 57 0.11 4.28 15.09
CA ILE A 57 -0.18 5.32 16.09
C ILE A 57 -1.68 5.66 16.12
N PRO A 58 -2.31 6.15 15.04
CA PRO A 58 -3.74 6.43 15.03
C PRO A 58 -4.58 5.17 15.27
N GLU A 59 -4.21 4.03 14.69
CA GLU A 59 -4.95 2.78 14.87
C GLU A 59 -4.95 2.30 16.32
N SER A 60 -3.81 2.36 17.01
CA SER A 60 -3.72 1.93 18.40
C SER A 60 -4.58 2.78 19.32
N ILE A 61 -4.63 4.10 19.12
CA ILE A 61 -5.53 4.99 19.86
C ILE A 61 -6.99 4.56 19.66
N VAL A 62 -7.40 4.31 18.41
CA VAL A 62 -8.76 3.84 18.10
C VAL A 62 -9.06 2.51 18.78
N ILE A 63 -8.12 1.56 18.79
CA ILE A 63 -8.27 0.28 19.52
C ILE A 63 -8.56 0.52 21.01
N GLY A 64 -7.78 1.42 21.65
CA GLY A 64 -7.98 1.80 23.04
C GLY A 64 -9.36 2.39 23.32
N ILE A 65 -9.84 3.27 22.43
CA ILE A 65 -11.17 3.88 22.55
C ILE A 65 -12.27 2.83 22.35
N LEU A 66 -12.13 1.93 21.38
CA LEU A 66 -13.13 0.89 21.11
C LEU A 66 -13.23 -0.12 22.25
N TRP A 67 -12.11 -0.44 22.90
CA TRP A 67 -12.11 -1.28 24.10
C TRP A 67 -13.04 -0.72 25.18
N VAL A 68 -13.03 0.60 25.40
CA VAL A 68 -13.86 1.24 26.43
C VAL A 68 -15.30 1.50 25.96
N THR A 69 -15.49 1.87 24.69
CA THR A 69 -16.79 2.37 24.18
C THR A 69 -17.67 1.32 23.53
N ALA A 70 -17.10 0.36 22.80
CA ALA A 70 -17.85 -0.59 21.97
C ALA A 70 -17.79 -2.03 22.51
N GLY A 71 -17.00 -2.28 23.56
CA GLY A 71 -16.76 -3.61 24.11
C GLY A 71 -16.09 -4.57 23.12
N TYR A 72 -16.07 -5.85 23.50
CA TYR A 72 -15.30 -6.88 22.80
C TYR A 72 -15.74 -7.12 21.34
N SER A 73 -17.04 -7.10 21.06
CA SER A 73 -17.59 -7.38 19.71
C SER A 73 -17.31 -6.25 18.70
N GLY A 74 -17.40 -4.99 19.12
CA GLY A 74 -17.11 -3.84 18.25
C GLY A 74 -15.61 -3.64 17.97
N MET A 75 -14.75 -4.02 18.92
CA MET A 75 -13.29 -3.97 18.76
C MET A 75 -12.77 -5.09 17.84
N LEU A 76 -13.31 -6.31 17.97
CA LEU A 76 -12.83 -7.49 17.26
C LEU A 76 -12.76 -7.30 15.74
N GLY A 77 -13.83 -6.75 15.14
CA GLY A 77 -13.86 -6.54 13.69
C GLY A 77 -12.78 -5.57 13.21
N PHE A 78 -12.52 -4.50 13.96
CA PHE A 78 -11.45 -3.55 13.64
C PHE A 78 -10.06 -4.19 13.83
N LEU A 79 -9.84 -4.87 14.96
CA LEU A 79 -8.58 -5.53 15.27
C LEU A 79 -8.22 -6.61 14.23
N LEU A 80 -9.20 -7.40 13.80
CA LEU A 80 -9.02 -8.40 12.75
C LEU A 80 -8.71 -7.77 11.40
N GLY A 81 -9.37 -6.66 11.05
CA GLY A 81 -9.10 -5.92 9.82
C GLY A 81 -7.67 -5.37 9.77
N VAL A 82 -7.25 -4.71 10.84
CA VAL A 82 -5.87 -4.19 11.01
C VAL A 82 -4.86 -5.33 10.95
N PHE A 83 -5.11 -6.44 11.66
CA PHE A 83 -4.22 -7.60 11.66
C PHE A 83 -4.08 -8.21 10.27
N LEU A 84 -5.19 -8.40 9.55
CA LEU A 84 -5.18 -8.97 8.21
C LEU A 84 -4.49 -8.07 7.18
N SER A 85 -4.55 -6.75 7.35
CA SER A 85 -3.83 -5.80 6.48
C SER A 85 -2.32 -5.80 6.76
N ASN A 86 -1.95 -5.70 8.04
CA ASN A 86 -0.54 -5.57 8.43
C ASN A 86 0.24 -6.90 8.35
N LEU A 87 -0.45 -8.05 8.38
CA LEU A 87 0.21 -9.37 8.36
C LEU A 87 0.96 -9.65 7.02
N PRO A 88 0.33 -9.56 5.83
CA PRO A 88 1.03 -9.76 4.56
C PRO A 88 2.20 -8.80 4.37
N GLU A 89 2.03 -7.53 4.72
CA GLU A 89 3.07 -6.49 4.61
C GLU A 89 4.25 -6.77 5.53
N ALA A 90 3.97 -7.15 6.79
CA ALA A 90 5.00 -7.49 7.76
C ALA A 90 5.76 -8.75 7.36
N MET A 91 5.09 -9.75 6.78
CA MET A 91 5.73 -10.96 6.26
C MET A 91 6.62 -10.65 5.06
N SER A 92 6.12 -9.87 4.09
CA SER A 92 6.88 -9.44 2.91
C SER A 92 8.11 -8.62 3.31
N SER A 93 7.92 -7.58 4.13
CA SER A 93 8.99 -6.73 4.64
C SER A 93 10.04 -7.53 5.42
N SER A 94 9.62 -8.43 6.32
CA SER A 94 10.56 -9.30 7.07
C SER A 94 11.34 -10.24 6.16
N GLY A 95 10.68 -10.79 5.13
CA GLY A 95 11.30 -11.63 4.12
C GLY A 95 12.38 -10.86 3.35
N THR A 96 12.06 -9.67 2.88
CA THR A 96 12.97 -8.77 2.15
C THR A 96 14.12 -8.29 3.03
N MET A 97 13.87 -7.92 4.29
CA MET A 97 14.93 -7.56 5.26
C MET A 97 15.92 -8.72 5.46
N LYS A 98 15.41 -9.95 5.63
CA LYS A 98 16.24 -11.15 5.81
C LYS A 98 17.03 -11.48 4.54
N ALA A 99 16.39 -11.39 3.37
CA ALA A 99 17.03 -11.63 2.08
C ALA A 99 18.16 -10.62 1.78
N ASN A 100 18.02 -9.37 2.24
CA ASN A 100 19.05 -8.33 2.17
C ASN A 100 20.07 -8.39 3.32
N GLY A 101 20.16 -9.51 4.04
CA GLY A 101 21.21 -9.75 5.04
C GLY A 101 21.02 -9.08 6.40
N MET A 102 19.82 -8.54 6.71
CA MET A 102 19.58 -8.00 8.05
C MET A 102 19.55 -9.10 9.10
N ARG A 103 20.22 -8.84 10.23
CA ARG A 103 20.29 -9.79 11.34
C ARG A 103 18.91 -9.99 11.97
N LYS A 104 18.50 -11.25 12.20
CA LYS A 104 17.20 -11.60 12.81
C LYS A 104 16.86 -10.81 14.08
N ARG A 105 17.85 -10.51 14.94
CA ARG A 105 17.65 -9.71 16.16
C ARG A 105 17.19 -8.28 15.87
N VAL A 106 17.69 -7.67 14.80
CA VAL A 106 17.32 -6.31 14.38
C VAL A 106 15.88 -6.29 13.86
N ILE A 107 15.53 -7.27 13.03
CA ILE A 107 14.17 -7.44 12.51
C ILE A 107 13.19 -7.60 13.70
N MET A 108 13.50 -8.49 14.66
CA MET A 108 12.67 -8.68 15.85
C MET A 108 12.57 -7.42 16.72
N SER A 109 13.64 -6.64 16.88
CA SER A 109 13.57 -5.38 17.64
C SER A 109 12.72 -4.32 16.94
N MET A 110 12.76 -4.25 15.61
CA MET A 110 11.93 -3.32 14.82
C MET A 110 10.44 -3.66 14.94
N TRP A 111 10.07 -4.94 14.83
CA TRP A 111 8.67 -5.33 15.06
C TRP A 111 8.26 -5.18 16.52
N GLY A 112 9.17 -5.49 17.45
CA GLY A 112 8.95 -5.30 18.88
C GLY A 112 8.66 -3.84 19.25
N SER A 113 9.32 -2.87 18.61
CA SER A 113 9.03 -1.45 18.86
C SER A 113 7.63 -1.04 18.43
N ILE A 114 7.11 -1.60 17.32
CA ILE A 114 5.72 -1.34 16.89
C ILE A 114 4.74 -1.89 17.92
N VAL A 115 4.98 -3.09 18.47
CA VAL A 115 4.13 -3.68 19.52
C VAL A 115 4.10 -2.80 20.77
N ILE A 116 5.26 -2.26 21.18
CA ILE A 116 5.33 -1.37 22.35
C ILE A 116 4.58 -0.06 22.08
N ILE A 117 4.82 0.57 20.94
CA ILE A 117 4.22 1.86 20.58
C ILE A 117 2.70 1.73 20.44
N THR A 118 2.22 0.66 19.80
CA THR A 118 0.79 0.38 19.69
C THR A 118 0.16 0.05 21.05
N GLY A 119 0.87 -0.67 21.93
CA GLY A 119 0.41 -0.88 23.30
C GLY A 119 0.24 0.43 24.09
N ILE A 120 1.19 1.36 23.95
CA ILE A 120 1.12 2.69 24.57
C ILE A 120 -0.03 3.50 23.96
N GLY A 121 -0.17 3.53 22.64
CA GLY A 121 -1.25 4.26 21.97
C GLY A 121 -2.63 3.75 22.36
N ALA A 122 -2.81 2.44 22.52
CA ALA A 122 -4.05 1.85 23.03
C ALA A 122 -4.32 2.22 24.49
N ALA A 123 -3.30 2.22 25.35
CA ALA A 123 -3.45 2.67 26.73
C ALA A 123 -3.85 4.16 26.79
N VAL A 124 -3.24 5.01 25.96
CA VAL A 124 -3.58 6.42 25.84
C VAL A 124 -5.02 6.60 25.34
N GLY A 125 -5.43 5.89 24.29
CA GLY A 125 -6.79 5.93 23.77
C GLY A 125 -7.84 5.51 24.80
N ALA A 126 -7.56 4.47 25.59
CA ALA A 126 -8.44 4.04 26.67
C ALA A 126 -8.49 5.04 27.84
N ALA A 127 -7.37 5.71 28.15
CA ALA A 127 -7.30 6.70 29.23
C ALA A 127 -7.98 8.03 28.88
N LEU A 128 -7.93 8.44 27.61
CA LEU A 128 -8.56 9.67 27.13
C LEU A 128 -10.09 9.60 27.09
N PHE A 129 -10.67 8.40 27.09
CA PHE A 129 -12.12 8.17 27.01
C PHE A 129 -12.58 7.26 28.16
N PRO A 130 -12.83 7.80 29.36
CA PRO A 130 -13.31 7.02 30.50
C PRO A 130 -14.68 6.37 30.21
N PRO A 131 -14.97 5.20 30.83
CA PRO A 131 -16.27 4.55 30.70
C PRO A 131 -17.41 5.46 31.18
N GLY A 132 -18.40 5.70 30.31
CA GLY A 132 -19.54 6.59 30.54
C GLY A 132 -19.63 7.82 29.63
N GLN A 133 -18.61 8.07 28.81
CA GLN A 133 -18.57 9.19 27.84
C GLN A 133 -18.91 8.77 26.39
N SER A 134 -19.35 7.52 26.20
CA SER A 134 -19.65 6.87 24.92
C SER A 134 -20.84 7.47 24.17
N ASP A 135 -21.74 8.16 24.88
CA ASP A 135 -22.97 8.71 24.30
C ASP A 135 -22.80 10.16 23.82
N ASN A 136 -21.62 10.76 24.00
CA ASN A 136 -21.35 12.11 23.50
C ASN A 136 -21.20 12.11 21.97
N PRO A 137 -21.98 12.93 21.23
CA PRO A 137 -21.90 13.02 19.78
C PRO A 137 -20.50 13.39 19.26
N GLU A 138 -19.79 14.24 20.00
CA GLU A 138 -18.43 14.68 19.64
C GLU A 138 -17.43 13.51 19.63
N THR A 139 -17.51 12.61 20.63
CA THR A 139 -16.67 11.42 20.72
C THR A 139 -16.90 10.50 19.52
N GLN A 140 -18.16 10.27 19.14
CA GLN A 140 -18.48 9.43 17.99
C GLN A 140 -17.96 10.03 16.68
N MET A 141 -18.04 11.36 16.54
CA MET A 141 -17.52 12.05 15.37
C MET A 141 -15.99 11.92 15.24
N ILE A 142 -15.26 12.03 16.36
CA ILE A 142 -13.80 11.84 16.40
C ILE A 142 -13.43 10.39 16.03
N ILE A 143 -14.14 9.41 16.58
CA ILE A 143 -13.91 7.99 16.27
C ILE A 143 -14.18 7.72 14.78
N ALA A 144 -15.30 8.22 14.25
CA ALA A 144 -15.67 8.05 12.85
C ALA A 144 -14.67 8.75 11.91
N ALA A 145 -14.25 9.96 12.23
CA ALA A 145 -13.26 10.71 11.46
C ALA A 145 -11.90 10.01 11.46
N THR A 146 -11.43 9.53 12.62
CA THR A 146 -10.15 8.82 12.73
C THR A 146 -10.18 7.49 11.98
N LYS A 147 -11.29 6.72 12.09
CA LYS A 147 -11.49 5.50 11.31
C LYS A 147 -11.53 5.76 9.81
N GLY A 148 -12.23 6.81 9.38
CA GLY A 148 -12.30 7.19 7.97
C GLY A 148 -10.94 7.61 7.43
N LEU A 149 -10.16 8.35 8.22
CA LEU A 149 -8.80 8.77 7.87
C LEU A 149 -7.85 7.56 7.76
N ALA A 150 -7.87 6.65 8.73
CA ALA A 150 -7.06 5.42 8.68
C ALA A 150 -7.44 4.54 7.48
N ALA A 151 -8.74 4.36 7.22
CA ALA A 151 -9.21 3.62 6.04
C ALA A 151 -8.76 4.25 4.72
N GLY A 152 -8.76 5.59 4.63
CA GLY A 152 -8.26 6.32 3.47
C GLY A 152 -6.74 6.21 3.29
N ALA A 153 -5.97 6.22 4.39
CA ALA A 153 -4.53 6.03 4.36
C ALA A 153 -4.17 4.62 3.83
N MET A 154 -4.82 3.59 4.35
CA MET A 154 -4.67 2.22 3.85
C MET A 154 -5.07 2.08 2.38
N LEU A 155 -6.17 2.70 1.94
CA LEU A 155 -6.58 2.70 0.54
C LEU A 155 -5.52 3.38 -0.36
N THR A 156 -4.91 4.47 0.12
CA THR A 156 -3.85 5.19 -0.60
C THR A 156 -2.60 4.32 -0.73
N MET A 157 -2.18 3.64 0.33
CA MET A 157 -1.03 2.72 0.31
C MET A 157 -1.25 1.57 -0.67
N ILE A 158 -2.44 0.96 -0.64
CA ILE A 158 -2.80 -0.10 -1.59
C ILE A 158 -2.74 0.43 -3.03
N ALA A 159 -3.27 1.62 -3.28
CA ALA A 159 -3.29 2.22 -4.61
C ALA A 159 -1.90 2.62 -5.12
N GLN A 160 -1.01 3.08 -4.25
CA GLN A 160 0.29 3.61 -4.65
C GLN A 160 1.34 2.54 -4.89
N THR A 161 1.37 1.46 -4.10
CA THR A 161 2.45 0.48 -4.19
C THR A 161 1.94 -0.94 -4.42
N MET A 162 0.91 -1.38 -3.69
CA MET A 162 0.48 -2.77 -3.73
C MET A 162 -0.26 -3.13 -5.03
N LEU A 163 -1.13 -2.25 -5.53
CA LEU A 163 -1.85 -2.49 -6.78
C LEU A 163 -0.91 -2.48 -7.99
N PRO A 164 -0.04 -1.47 -8.19
CA PRO A 164 0.93 -1.47 -9.29
C PRO A 164 1.82 -2.72 -9.28
N GLU A 165 2.43 -3.07 -8.13
CA GLU A 165 3.30 -4.24 -8.01
C GLU A 165 2.55 -5.56 -8.23
N ALA A 166 1.31 -5.66 -7.74
CA ALA A 166 0.49 -6.83 -7.99
C ALA A 166 0.14 -6.97 -9.48
N PHE A 167 -0.24 -5.89 -10.17
CA PHE A 167 -0.51 -5.93 -11.61
C PHE A 167 0.74 -6.28 -12.43
N ASP A 168 1.91 -5.79 -12.04
CA ASP A 168 3.17 -6.13 -12.71
C ASP A 168 3.52 -7.63 -12.59
N GLN A 169 3.27 -8.24 -11.43
CA GLN A 169 3.59 -9.66 -11.21
C GLN A 169 2.48 -10.64 -11.62
N GLY A 170 1.21 -10.25 -11.44
CA GLY A 170 0.05 -11.13 -11.58
C GLY A 170 -0.84 -10.84 -12.78
N GLY A 171 -0.69 -9.69 -13.45
CA GLY A 171 -1.50 -9.29 -14.60
C GLY A 171 -2.99 -9.17 -14.29
N ASP A 172 -3.83 -9.45 -15.28
CA ASP A 172 -5.28 -9.17 -15.23
C ASP A 172 -6.05 -9.93 -14.14
N ILE A 173 -5.52 -11.05 -13.62
CA ILE A 173 -6.21 -11.87 -12.61
C ILE A 173 -6.29 -11.17 -11.24
N ILE A 174 -5.44 -10.17 -11.00
CA ILE A 174 -5.38 -9.40 -9.75
C ILE A 174 -6.65 -8.60 -9.52
N GLY A 175 -7.21 -8.00 -10.57
CA GLY A 175 -8.47 -7.25 -10.47
C GLY A 175 -9.64 -8.14 -10.04
N LEU A 176 -9.76 -9.32 -10.65
CA LEU A 176 -10.78 -10.31 -10.26
C LEU A 176 -10.58 -10.83 -8.83
N SER A 177 -9.32 -11.06 -8.44
CA SER A 177 -8.98 -11.55 -7.10
C SER A 177 -9.29 -10.50 -6.02
N CYS A 178 -8.99 -9.23 -6.30
CA CYS A 178 -9.33 -8.10 -5.42
C CYS A 178 -10.85 -7.95 -5.25
N LEU A 179 -11.61 -8.02 -6.36
CA LEU A 179 -13.07 -7.99 -6.32
C LEU A 179 -13.64 -9.16 -5.50
N ALA A 180 -13.13 -10.37 -5.72
CA ALA A 180 -13.57 -11.56 -4.97
C ALA A 180 -13.30 -11.43 -3.47
N GLY A 181 -12.13 -10.93 -3.07
CA GLY A 181 -11.79 -10.66 -1.68
C GLY A 181 -12.71 -9.60 -1.04
N PHE A 182 -12.98 -8.51 -1.75
CA PHE A 182 -13.89 -7.46 -1.29
C PHE A 182 -15.33 -7.97 -1.10
N LEU A 183 -15.83 -8.76 -2.07
CA LEU A 183 -17.15 -9.38 -1.98
C LEU A 183 -17.23 -10.38 -0.82
N ALA A 184 -16.20 -11.20 -0.61
CA ALA A 184 -16.14 -12.13 0.51
C ALA A 184 -16.16 -11.40 1.86
N ALA A 185 -15.36 -10.34 2.02
CA ALA A 185 -15.33 -9.53 3.23
C ALA A 185 -16.69 -8.85 3.49
N THR A 186 -17.32 -8.30 2.45
CA THR A 186 -18.64 -7.67 2.55
C THR A 186 -19.72 -8.69 2.89
N ALA A 187 -19.65 -9.90 2.31
CA ALA A 187 -20.57 -10.98 2.62
C ALA A 187 -20.49 -11.42 4.09
N VAL A 188 -19.28 -11.52 4.66
CA VAL A 188 -19.10 -11.80 6.11
C VAL A 188 -19.73 -10.71 6.96
N LYS A 189 -19.58 -9.44 6.57
CA LYS A 189 -20.18 -8.32 7.31
C LYS A 189 -21.70 -8.25 7.21
N LEU A 190 -22.27 -8.74 6.11
CA LEU A 190 -23.71 -8.81 5.87
C LEU A 190 -24.35 -10.04 6.52
N LEU A 191 -23.57 -11.05 6.90
CA LEU A 191 -24.10 -12.21 7.62
C LEU A 191 -24.49 -11.81 9.06
N PRO A 192 -25.76 -11.98 9.45
CA PRO A 192 -26.20 -11.75 10.82
C PRO A 192 -25.74 -12.92 11.69
N ILE A 193 -24.48 -12.87 12.14
CA ILE A 193 -24.02 -13.74 13.22
C ILE A 193 -24.58 -13.11 14.50
N SER A 194 -25.67 -13.71 14.99
CA SER A 194 -26.46 -13.30 16.15
C SER A 194 -25.80 -13.69 17.46
#